data_AF-A0A960PVL6-F1
#
_entry.id   AF-A0A960PVL6-F1
#
_cell.length_a   1.000
_cell.length_b   1.000
_cell.length_c   1.000
_cell.angle_alpha   90.00
_cell.angle_beta   90.00
_cell.angle_gamma   90.00
#
_symmetry.space_group_name_H-M   'P 1'
#
loop_
_entity.id
_entity.type
_entity.pdbx_description
1 polymer ?
#
loop_
_entity_poly.entity_id
_entity_poly.type
_entity_poly.pdbx_seq_one_letter_code
_entity_poly.pdbx_strand_id
1 'polypeptide(L)'
;MSLIADPTESLADEDLASWTSLQAAIEAVGASVVALSGGADSALLAWAAHRVLGADRALAATAVSASLPTDELDECRRLAAEWGLSWRGVETTEIDDPRYVANDADRCYWCKTALLDALEPLAAERGATVVL
;
A
#
# COMPACT_ATOMS: atom_id res chain seq x y z
N MET A 1 14.64 5.82 -15.72
CA MET A 1 14.13 4.47 -16.01
C MET A 1 14.94 3.50 -15.17
N SER A 2 14.58 3.36 -13.89
CA SER A 2 15.26 2.43 -12.98
C SER A 2 14.68 1.04 -13.25
N LEU A 3 15.43 0.21 -13.97
CA LEU A 3 15.11 -1.20 -14.16
C LEU A 3 15.50 -1.91 -12.87
N ILE A 4 14.57 -1.98 -11.92
CA ILE A 4 14.67 -3.02 -10.89
C ILE A 4 14.54 -4.34 -11.64
N ALA A 5 15.60 -5.15 -11.57
CA ALA A 5 15.67 -6.47 -12.18
C ALA A 5 14.41 -7.28 -11.90
N ASP A 6 14.07 -8.19 -12.81
CA ASP A 6 12.94 -9.08 -12.59
C ASP A 6 13.25 -9.97 -11.38
N PRO A 7 12.52 -9.87 -10.25
CA PRO A 7 12.86 -10.59 -9.03
C PRO A 7 12.87 -12.09 -9.26
N THR A 8 12.18 -12.59 -10.30
CA THR A 8 12.09 -14.00 -10.65
C THR A 8 13.40 -14.60 -11.15
N GLU A 9 14.39 -13.79 -11.54
CA GLU A 9 15.66 -14.30 -12.10
C GLU A 9 16.49 -15.12 -11.10
N SER A 10 16.21 -15.02 -9.79
CA SER A 10 16.93 -15.74 -8.74
C SER A 10 16.04 -16.45 -7.71
N LEU A 11 14.74 -16.61 -7.98
CA LEU A 11 13.82 -17.25 -7.04
C LEU A 11 13.93 -18.77 -7.09
N ALA A 12 13.75 -19.42 -5.94
CA ALA A 12 13.50 -20.86 -5.88
C ALA A 12 12.12 -21.19 -6.48
N ASP A 13 11.90 -22.44 -6.87
CA ASP A 13 10.65 -22.87 -7.54
C ASP A 13 9.38 -22.56 -6.72
N GLU A 14 9.44 -22.72 -5.39
CA GLU A 14 8.32 -22.42 -4.48
C GLU A 14 7.99 -20.91 -4.43
N ASP A 15 9.03 -20.08 -4.45
CA ASP A 15 8.88 -18.62 -4.48
C ASP A 15 8.33 -18.15 -5.83
N LEU A 16 8.72 -18.80 -6.93
CA LEU A 16 8.19 -18.52 -8.26
C LEU A 16 6.70 -18.85 -8.38
N ALA A 17 6.26 -19.96 -7.78
CA ALA A 17 4.84 -20.34 -7.73
C ALA A 17 4.02 -19.34 -6.90
N SER A 18 4.56 -18.91 -5.75
CA SER A 18 3.95 -17.88 -4.90
C SER A 18 3.84 -16.53 -5.62
N TRP A 19 4.91 -16.12 -6.30
CA TRP A 19 4.94 -14.92 -7.13
C TRP A 19 3.89 -14.95 -8.24
N THR A 20 3.80 -16.05 -8.99
CA THR A 20 2.80 -16.22 -10.05
C THR A 20 1.37 -16.11 -9.50
N SER A 21 1.13 -16.70 -8.32
CA SER A 21 -0.18 -16.64 -7.65
C SER A 21 -0.54 -15.23 -7.21
N LEU A 22 0.43 -14.46 -6.69
CA LEU A 22 0.25 -13.06 -6.34
C LEU A 22 -0.09 -12.20 -7.57
N GLN A 23 0.61 -12.39 -8.68
CA GLN A 23 0.32 -11.67 -9.92
C GLN A 23 -1.11 -11.92 -10.39
N ALA A 24 -1.54 -13.19 -10.44
CA ALA A 24 -2.90 -13.55 -10.81
C ALA A 24 -3.97 -12.95 -9.88
N ALA A 25 -3.70 -12.91 -8.55
CA ALA A 25 -4.61 -12.28 -7.60
C ALA A 25 -4.72 -10.76 -7.82
N ILE A 26 -3.61 -10.09 -8.11
CA ILE A 26 -3.58 -8.66 -8.42
C ILE A 26 -4.35 -8.37 -9.72
N GLU A 27 -4.15 -9.17 -10.78
CA GLU A 27 -4.90 -9.03 -12.03
C GLU A 27 -6.41 -9.18 -11.81
N ALA A 28 -6.81 -10.14 -10.98
CA ALA A 28 -8.22 -10.39 -10.66
C ALA A 28 -8.86 -9.24 -9.87
N VAL A 29 -8.14 -8.59 -8.96
CA VAL A 29 -8.61 -7.39 -8.23
C VAL A 29 -8.76 -6.19 -9.17
N GLY A 30 -7.89 -6.08 -10.18
CA GLY A 30 -7.91 -4.97 -11.13
C GLY A 30 -7.31 -3.69 -10.55
N ALA A 31 -7.84 -2.52 -10.94
CA ALA A 31 -7.27 -1.25 -10.47
C ALA A 31 -7.32 -1.18 -8.93
N SER A 32 -6.25 -0.72 -8.30
CA SER A 32 -6.08 -0.81 -6.85
C SER A 32 -5.46 0.44 -6.22
N VAL A 33 -5.91 0.72 -4.99
CA VAL A 33 -5.24 1.62 -4.05
C VAL A 33 -4.62 0.75 -2.97
N VAL A 34 -3.31 0.62 -2.97
CA VAL A 34 -2.54 -0.24 -2.06
C VAL A 34 -2.05 0.59 -0.88
N ALA A 35 -2.39 0.21 0.34
CA ALA A 35 -1.82 0.84 1.53
C ALA A 35 -0.32 0.48 1.66
N LEU A 36 0.52 1.51 1.75
CA LEU A 36 1.96 1.41 1.94
C LEU A 36 2.33 1.95 3.32
N SER A 37 2.70 1.05 4.23
CA SER A 37 3.05 1.37 5.63
C SER A 37 4.55 1.52 5.87
N GLY A 38 5.39 1.21 4.87
CA GLY A 38 6.85 1.17 5.01
C GLY A 38 7.39 -0.20 5.41
N GLY A 39 6.51 -1.15 5.75
CA GLY A 39 6.88 -2.55 5.96
C GLY A 39 7.12 -3.31 4.64
N ALA A 40 7.95 -4.35 4.70
CA ALA A 40 8.35 -5.17 3.54
C ALA A 40 7.15 -5.75 2.77
N ASP A 41 6.13 -6.23 3.47
CA ASP A 41 4.94 -6.83 2.83
C ASP A 41 4.15 -5.80 2.01
N SER A 42 3.88 -4.64 2.61
CA SER A 42 3.18 -3.54 1.93
C SER A 42 3.97 -2.98 0.76
N ALA A 43 5.30 -2.93 0.89
CA ALA A 43 6.20 -2.50 -0.17
C ALA A 43 6.21 -3.51 -1.34
N LEU A 44 6.30 -4.80 -1.04
CA LEU A 44 6.21 -5.86 -2.04
C LEU A 44 4.89 -5.80 -2.80
N LEU A 45 3.77 -5.65 -2.08
CA LEU A 45 2.44 -5.57 -2.69
C LEU A 45 2.29 -4.32 -3.57
N ALA A 46 2.73 -3.15 -3.10
CA ALA A 46 2.66 -1.91 -3.89
C ALA A 46 3.51 -2.00 -5.16
N TRP A 47 4.71 -2.57 -5.04
CA TRP A 47 5.61 -2.81 -6.16
C TRP A 47 5.05 -3.83 -7.15
N ALA A 48 4.49 -4.94 -6.67
CA ALA A 48 3.87 -5.97 -7.49
C ALA A 48 2.65 -5.44 -8.24
N ALA A 49 1.76 -4.71 -7.53
CA ALA A 49 0.59 -4.07 -8.12
C ALA A 49 0.98 -3.10 -9.23
N HIS A 50 2.01 -2.28 -9.00
CA HIS A 50 2.53 -1.36 -10.00
C HIS A 50 3.07 -2.09 -11.24
N ARG A 51 3.82 -3.18 -11.08
CA ARG A 51 4.36 -3.95 -12.21
C ARG A 51 3.31 -4.67 -13.02
N VAL A 52 2.29 -5.21 -12.35
CA VAL A 52 1.23 -5.98 -13.00
C VAL A 52 0.20 -5.06 -13.68
N LEU A 53 -0.22 -4.00 -12.99
CA LEU A 53 -1.34 -3.15 -13.43
C LEU A 53 -0.91 -1.85 -14.12
N GLY A 54 0.34 -1.42 -13.89
CA GLY A 54 0.88 -0.14 -14.35
C GLY A 54 0.52 1.04 -13.44
N ALA A 55 1.25 2.15 -13.62
CA ALA A 55 1.14 3.36 -12.80
C ALA A 55 -0.26 4.00 -12.78
N ASP A 56 -1.02 3.84 -13.88
CA ASP A 56 -2.36 4.42 -13.99
C ASP A 56 -3.40 3.68 -13.15
N ARG A 57 -3.18 2.37 -12.94
CA ARG A 57 -4.15 1.49 -12.29
C ARG A 57 -3.76 1.04 -10.89
N ALA A 58 -2.51 1.25 -10.47
CA ALA A 58 -2.05 0.98 -9.12
C ALA A 58 -1.55 2.27 -8.45
N LEU A 59 -2.23 2.70 -7.39
CA LEU A 59 -1.82 3.82 -6.53
C LEU A 59 -1.36 3.27 -5.17
N ALA A 60 -0.12 3.54 -4.78
CA ALA A 60 0.33 3.34 -3.41
C ALA A 60 -0.10 4.53 -2.53
N ALA A 61 -0.59 4.27 -1.32
CA ALA A 61 -1.07 5.30 -0.43
C ALA A 61 -0.55 5.10 1.00
N THR A 62 0.01 6.14 1.60
CA THR A 62 0.51 6.11 2.99
C THR A 62 -0.38 6.99 3.86
N ALA A 63 -0.88 6.44 4.96
CA ALA A 63 -1.67 7.17 5.96
C ALA A 63 -0.79 8.21 6.67
N VAL A 64 -1.18 9.47 6.67
CA VAL A 64 -0.43 10.56 7.31
C VAL A 64 -1.25 11.06 8.49
N SER A 65 -0.77 10.78 9.70
CA SER A 65 -1.38 11.25 10.93
C SER A 65 -0.32 11.58 11.98
N ALA A 66 -0.75 12.16 13.10
CA ALA A 66 0.12 12.41 14.24
C ALA A 66 0.72 11.12 14.86
N SER A 67 0.19 9.93 14.52
CA SER A 67 0.73 8.66 14.98
C SER A 67 1.73 8.00 14.03
N LEU A 68 1.93 8.54 12.81
CA LEU A 68 2.97 8.05 11.90
C LEU A 68 4.31 8.76 12.20
N PRO A 69 5.40 8.03 12.48
CA PRO A 69 6.74 8.62 12.55
C PRO A 69 7.12 9.28 11.21
N THR A 70 7.69 10.49 11.26
CA THR A 70 8.10 11.22 10.05
C THR A 70 9.08 10.43 9.18
N ASP A 71 10.01 9.71 9.81
CA ASP A 71 11.00 8.89 9.10
C ASP A 71 10.34 7.75 8.29
N GLU A 72 9.23 7.19 8.76
CA GLU A 72 8.48 6.17 8.03
C GLU A 72 7.75 6.75 6.80
N LEU A 73 7.22 7.98 6.91
CA LEU A 73 6.64 8.69 5.78
C LEU A 73 7.68 8.99 4.71
N ASP A 74 8.85 9.48 5.13
CA ASP A 74 9.95 9.81 4.23
C ASP A 74 10.50 8.56 3.55
N GLU A 75 10.56 7.43 4.26
CA GLU A 75 10.95 6.14 3.67
C GLU A 75 9.95 5.65 2.63
N CYS A 76 8.64 5.74 2.90
CA CYS A 76 7.59 5.41 1.93
C CYS A 76 7.71 6.27 0.66
N ARG A 77 7.91 7.58 0.82
CA ARG A 77 8.09 8.51 -0.30
C ARG A 77 9.37 8.18 -1.09
N ARG A 78 10.48 7.90 -0.40
CA ARG A 78 11.77 7.57 -1.02
C ARG A 78 11.66 6.29 -1.85
N LEU A 79 11.07 5.24 -1.28
CA LEU A 79 10.85 3.95 -1.93
C LEU A 79 9.92 4.08 -3.14
N ALA A 80 8.82 4.84 -3.00
CA ALA A 80 7.94 5.13 -4.13
C ALA A 80 8.68 5.84 -5.28
N ALA A 81 9.51 6.83 -4.98
CA ALA A 81 10.30 7.55 -5.97
C ALA A 81 11.37 6.65 -6.63
N GLU A 82 12.06 5.83 -5.84
CA GLU A 82 13.09 4.89 -6.31
C GLU A 82 12.51 3.87 -7.29
N TRP A 83 11.31 3.37 -6.99
CA TRP A 83 10.65 2.32 -7.77
C TRP A 83 9.69 2.83 -8.83
N GLY A 84 9.50 4.15 -8.92
CA GLY A 84 8.59 4.78 -9.89
C GLY A 84 7.12 4.53 -9.61
N LEU A 85 6.75 4.24 -8.36
CA LEU A 85 5.36 4.01 -7.97
C LEU A 85 4.55 5.31 -8.10
N SER A 86 3.31 5.18 -8.56
CA SER A 86 2.30 6.21 -8.33
C SER A 86 1.99 6.21 -6.84
N TRP A 87 2.34 7.27 -6.12
CA TRP A 87 2.22 7.34 -4.67
C TRP A 87 1.58 8.63 -4.18
N ARG A 88 0.82 8.54 -3.08
CA ARG A 88 0.20 9.68 -2.41
C ARG A 88 0.17 9.49 -0.89
N GLY A 89 0.56 10.52 -0.14
CA GLY A 89 0.22 10.63 1.29
C GLY A 89 -1.25 11.04 1.45
N VAL A 90 -1.96 10.37 2.35
CA VAL A 90 -3.39 10.58 2.61
C VAL A 90 -3.58 10.88 4.09
N GLU A 91 -4.16 12.03 4.41
CA GLU A 91 -4.38 12.42 5.80
C GLU A 91 -5.43 11.52 6.47
N THR A 92 -5.13 11.04 7.67
CA THR A 92 -6.06 10.27 8.51
C THR A 92 -6.19 10.93 9.88
N THR A 93 -7.35 10.73 10.53
CA THR A 93 -7.78 11.48 11.73
C THR A 93 -8.11 10.57 12.90
N GLU A 94 -7.55 9.36 12.95
CA GLU A 94 -7.78 8.42 14.04
C GLU A 94 -7.44 9.01 15.42
N ILE A 95 -6.51 9.96 15.50
CA ILE A 95 -6.14 10.65 16.74
C ILE A 95 -7.29 11.52 17.32
N ASP A 96 -8.25 11.90 16.48
CA ASP A 96 -9.44 12.66 16.91
C ASP A 96 -10.56 11.73 17.42
N ASP A 97 -10.44 10.42 17.22
CA ASP A 97 -11.40 9.42 17.72
C ASP A 97 -11.06 9.00 19.16
N PRO A 98 -11.93 9.28 20.15
CA PRO A 98 -11.71 8.85 21.52
C PRO A 98 -11.51 7.33 21.67
N ARG A 99 -12.08 6.52 20.77
CA ARG A 99 -11.94 5.06 20.78
C ARG A 99 -10.55 4.60 20.39
N TYR A 100 -9.88 5.34 19.50
CA TYR A 100 -8.47 5.10 19.17
C TYR A 100 -7.55 5.61 20.28
N VAL A 101 -7.82 6.81 20.81
CA VAL A 101 -7.03 7.46 21.87
C VAL A 101 -7.07 6.66 23.17
N ALA A 102 -8.17 5.95 23.46
CA ALA A 102 -8.27 5.04 24.60
C ALA A 102 -7.16 3.97 24.61
N ASN A 103 -6.61 3.61 23.44
CA ASN A 103 -5.52 2.64 23.29
C ASN A 103 -5.84 1.26 23.91
N ASP A 104 -7.09 0.85 23.80
CA ASP A 104 -7.57 -0.48 24.21
C ASP A 104 -7.26 -1.55 23.14
N ALA A 105 -7.69 -2.79 23.37
CA ALA A 105 -7.46 -3.93 22.48
C ALA A 105 -7.94 -3.70 21.03
N ASP A 106 -8.93 -2.83 20.83
CA ASP A 106 -9.49 -2.50 19.52
C ASP A 106 -8.77 -1.32 18.81
N ARG A 107 -7.67 -0.78 19.36
CA ARG A 107 -6.96 0.36 18.74
C ARG A 107 -6.65 0.13 17.26
N CYS A 108 -6.16 -1.05 16.90
CA CYS A 108 -5.82 -1.38 15.52
C CYS A 108 -7.04 -1.41 14.60
N TYR A 109 -8.21 -1.78 15.13
CA TYR A 109 -9.46 -1.73 14.39
C TYR A 109 -9.81 -0.28 14.05
N TRP A 110 -9.78 0.64 15.03
CA TRP A 110 -10.09 2.06 14.79
C TRP A 110 -9.09 2.73 13.85
N CYS A 111 -7.79 2.40 13.97
CA CYS A 111 -6.76 2.83 13.04
C CYS A 111 -7.07 2.39 11.59
N LYS A 112 -7.41 1.11 11.42
CA LYS A 112 -7.74 0.53 10.12
C LYS A 112 -9.02 1.12 9.53
N THR A 113 -10.02 1.41 10.37
CA THR A 113 -11.24 2.09 9.94
C THR A 113 -10.92 3.48 9.39
N ALA A 114 -10.15 4.30 10.13
CA ALA A 114 -9.76 5.63 9.65
C ALA A 114 -8.95 5.58 8.34
N LEU A 115 -8.09 4.57 8.19
CA LEU A 115 -7.37 4.32 6.93
C LEU A 115 -8.34 4.02 5.78
N LEU A 116 -9.26 3.08 5.98
CA LEU A 116 -10.24 2.72 4.95
C LEU A 116 -11.12 3.91 4.58
N ASP A 117 -11.63 4.65 5.57
CA ASP A 117 -12.45 5.85 5.35
C ASP A 117 -11.72 6.90 4.49
N ALA A 118 -10.39 7.02 4.63
CA ALA A 118 -9.57 7.93 3.85
C ALA A 118 -9.22 7.40 2.44
N LEU A 119 -9.10 6.07 2.27
CA LEU A 119 -8.73 5.45 1.00
C LEU A 119 -9.93 5.16 0.09
N GLU A 120 -11.11 4.90 0.65
CA GLU A 120 -12.33 4.57 -0.11
C GLU A 120 -12.71 5.64 -1.15
N PRO A 121 -12.70 6.95 -0.84
CA PRO A 121 -12.96 7.98 -1.83
C PRO A 121 -11.96 7.98 -2.99
N LEU A 122 -10.66 7.78 -2.69
CA LEU A 122 -9.61 7.69 -3.70
C LEU A 122 -9.79 6.47 -4.60
N ALA A 123 -10.20 5.33 -4.03
CA ALA A 123 -10.48 4.13 -4.77
C ALA A 123 -11.70 4.33 -5.69
N ALA A 124 -12.77 4.94 -5.18
CA ALA A 124 -13.99 5.25 -5.95
C ALA A 124 -13.71 6.18 -7.14
N GLU A 125 -12.95 7.26 -6.94
CA GLU A 125 -12.56 8.20 -8.01
C GLU A 125 -11.79 7.52 -9.15
N ARG A 126 -11.06 6.46 -8.83
CA ARG A 126 -10.21 5.72 -9.77
C ARG A 126 -10.88 4.46 -10.33
N GLY A 127 -12.10 4.13 -9.90
CA GLY A 127 -12.73 2.83 -10.19
C GLY A 127 -11.87 1.66 -9.72
N ALA A 128 -11.24 1.81 -8.55
CA ALA A 128 -10.26 0.90 -7.98
C ALA A 128 -10.77 0.24 -6.69
N THR A 129 -10.08 -0.81 -6.24
CA THR A 129 -10.32 -1.51 -4.98
C THR A 129 -9.24 -1.14 -3.96
N VAL A 130 -9.60 -0.90 -2.70
CA VAL A 130 -8.61 -0.74 -1.63
C VAL A 130 -8.01 -2.10 -1.27
N VAL A 131 -6.69 -2.18 -1.25
CA VAL A 131 -5.94 -3.38 -0.85
C VAL A 131 -5.00 -2.98 0.29
N LEU A 132 -4.99 -3.78 1.36
CA LEU A 132 -4.22 -3.55 2.58
C LEU A 132 -3.18 -4.65 2.78
#